data_AF-A0A4R4LXW6-F1
#
_entry.id   AF-A0A4R4LXW6-F1
#
_cell.length_a   1.000
_cell.length_b   1.000
_cell.length_c   1.000
_cell.angle_alpha   90.00
_cell.angle_beta   90.00
_cell.angle_gamma   90.00
#
_symmetry.space_group_name_H-M   'P 1'
#
loop_
_entity.id
_entity.type
_entity.pdbx_description
1 polymer ?
#
loop_
_entity_poly.entity_id
_entity_poly.type
_entity_poly.pdbx_seq_one_letter_code
_entity_poly.pdbx_strand_id
1 'polypeptide(L)'
;MRAAPMVARMPTNTLTPTRTQLGTRPDRARRMEWLDALRGLAALVVVFEHSLDVLLPEVRATASPWFDFGRYGVFVFFLVSGYVVPFSLERRGSVRHFWAGRFFRLYPAWCVSLALALLLGAAGMSYGLPAALGERPWASALAHMTMLQDLLGVPNAVNVYWTLSYEMVFYLLVTAMFVAGVHRSSARVALGFGVGAAILGVALPSGLLASRWPGGTILAAALLLAAGLAAMVSRRRAVRRTGVAAVAALALGLLVLDSRIGAIESLCIIATMFAGTAVRGIQDGRLRTWPAVAMVAVVPAFTLVAGLRSPTALALNANPEPLGPDWTIAVGAAWLTFLGGLALRNRPMPRALVWSGLVSYSLYLLHPLVIQAIWHAAGRDPGDLPGEIRLIWGAVLVVAVLGAAAVAHRYVEIPAQRLGRRLTARRRPRADEIPRRDPGRDPGNESVRVLA
;
A
#
# COMPACT_ATOMS: atom_id res chain seq x y z
N MET A 1 58.58 -70.94 17.37
CA MET A 1 57.18 -70.86 17.83
C MET A 1 56.79 -69.38 17.86
N ARG A 2 55.67 -69.04 17.22
CA ARG A 2 55.30 -67.68 16.76
C ARG A 2 54.95 -66.73 17.92
N ALA A 3 55.41 -65.48 17.80
CA ALA A 3 54.96 -64.33 18.56
C ALA A 3 53.94 -63.52 17.73
N ALA A 4 52.83 -63.12 18.34
CA ALA A 4 51.78 -62.30 17.72
C ALA A 4 52.01 -60.81 18.06
N PRO A 5 51.95 -59.88 17.10
CA PRO A 5 52.00 -58.45 17.40
C PRO A 5 50.61 -57.82 17.42
N MET A 6 50.48 -56.89 18.37
CA MET A 6 49.39 -55.93 18.55
C MET A 6 49.34 -54.96 17.36
N VAL A 7 48.21 -54.87 16.65
CA VAL A 7 47.97 -53.88 15.59
C VAL A 7 46.85 -52.94 16.01
N ALA A 8 47.18 -51.66 16.14
CA ALA A 8 46.22 -50.57 16.28
C ALA A 8 45.35 -50.44 15.01
N ARG A 9 44.03 -50.29 15.17
CA ARG A 9 43.13 -49.82 14.10
C ARG A 9 42.35 -48.59 14.55
N MET A 10 42.44 -47.56 13.70
CA MET A 10 41.88 -46.22 13.82
C MET A 10 40.35 -46.19 13.91
N PRO A 11 39.75 -45.14 14.52
CA PRO A 11 38.30 -44.94 14.51
C PRO A 11 37.79 -44.71 13.09
N THR A 12 36.83 -45.54 12.67
CA THR A 12 36.17 -45.43 11.37
C THR A 12 35.07 -44.37 11.43
N ASN A 13 35.13 -43.45 10.49
CA ASN A 13 34.18 -42.36 10.27
C ASN A 13 32.83 -42.91 9.78
N THR A 14 31.74 -42.70 10.51
CA THR A 14 30.37 -42.91 10.02
C THR A 14 29.50 -41.70 10.32
N LEU A 15 29.52 -40.76 9.38
CA LEU A 15 28.41 -39.86 9.07
C LEU A 15 27.17 -40.72 8.79
N THR A 16 26.34 -40.93 9.80
CA THR A 16 24.98 -41.43 9.64
C THR A 16 24.05 -40.44 10.32
N PRO A 17 23.43 -39.51 9.57
CA PRO A 17 22.47 -38.59 10.18
C PRO A 17 21.22 -39.39 10.59
N THR A 18 20.87 -39.28 11.87
CA THR A 18 19.67 -39.87 12.46
C THR A 18 18.45 -39.46 11.65
N ARG A 19 17.76 -40.45 11.10
CA ARG A 19 16.59 -40.33 10.23
C ARG A 19 15.35 -39.97 11.05
N THR A 20 15.32 -38.75 11.60
CA THR A 20 14.12 -38.19 12.27
C THR A 20 14.05 -36.66 12.15
N GLN A 21 14.19 -36.15 10.91
CA GLN A 21 13.60 -34.87 10.52
C GLN A 21 12.57 -35.11 9.41
N LEU A 22 11.50 -35.83 9.75
CA LEU A 22 10.28 -35.85 8.94
C LEU A 22 9.27 -34.92 9.63
N GLY A 23 9.08 -33.73 9.05
CA GLY A 23 7.87 -32.95 9.30
C GLY A 23 8.00 -31.61 10.02
N THR A 24 9.14 -30.91 9.98
CA THR A 24 9.04 -29.44 10.08
C THR A 24 8.50 -28.95 8.74
N ARG A 25 7.21 -28.59 8.72
CA ARG A 25 6.66 -27.76 7.63
C ARG A 25 7.68 -26.65 7.38
N PRO A 26 8.10 -26.40 6.12
CA PRO A 26 9.08 -25.36 5.84
C PRO A 26 8.60 -24.10 6.53
N ASP A 27 9.45 -23.58 7.42
CA ASP A 27 9.22 -22.39 8.23
C ASP A 27 8.45 -21.39 7.37
N ARG A 28 7.16 -21.17 7.68
CA ARG A 28 6.31 -20.22 6.95
C ARG A 28 7.00 -18.88 7.11
N ALA A 29 7.84 -18.50 6.14
CA ALA A 29 8.70 -17.32 6.15
C ALA A 29 8.06 -16.24 7.01
N ARG A 30 8.56 -16.10 8.26
CA ARG A 30 7.90 -15.45 9.41
C ARG A 30 7.03 -14.30 8.93
N ARG A 31 5.74 -14.60 8.67
CA ARG A 31 4.84 -13.60 8.13
C ARG A 31 4.76 -12.52 9.19
N MET A 32 4.82 -11.25 8.80
CA MET A 32 4.81 -10.15 9.76
C MET A 32 3.38 -9.99 10.30
N GLU A 33 2.97 -10.89 11.19
CA GLU A 33 1.61 -11.00 11.71
C GLU A 33 1.14 -9.69 12.33
N TRP A 34 2.05 -8.93 12.95
CA TRP A 34 1.76 -7.61 13.49
C TRP A 34 1.32 -6.60 12.42
N LEU A 35 1.88 -6.65 11.21
CA LEU A 35 1.45 -5.78 10.11
C LEU A 35 0.09 -6.19 9.55
N ASP A 36 -0.15 -7.50 9.43
CA ASP A 36 -1.48 -7.99 9.05
C ASP A 36 -2.50 -7.56 10.13
N ALA A 37 -2.18 -7.69 11.42
CA ALA A 37 -3.04 -7.25 12.51
C ALA A 37 -3.34 -5.75 12.48
N LEU A 38 -2.34 -4.90 12.26
CA LEU A 38 -2.53 -3.45 12.11
C LEU A 38 -3.44 -3.11 10.91
N ARG A 39 -3.27 -3.81 9.78
CA ARG A 39 -4.17 -3.66 8.61
C ARG A 39 -5.60 -4.11 8.91
N GLY A 40 -5.75 -5.16 9.70
CA GLY A 40 -7.04 -5.68 10.14
C GLY A 40 -7.76 -4.67 11.03
N LEU A 41 -7.05 -4.12 12.02
CA LEU A 41 -7.56 -3.05 12.88
C LEU A 41 -7.99 -1.84 12.05
N ALA A 42 -7.11 -1.36 11.17
CA ALA A 42 -7.37 -0.21 10.31
C ALA A 42 -8.63 -0.40 9.43
N ALA A 43 -8.78 -1.56 8.78
CA ALA A 43 -9.98 -1.84 7.98
C ALA A 43 -11.25 -1.83 8.84
N LEU A 44 -11.22 -2.47 10.02
CA LEU A 44 -12.38 -2.52 10.90
C LEU A 44 -12.78 -1.14 11.40
N VAL A 45 -11.82 -0.27 11.72
CA VAL A 45 -12.10 1.11 12.14
C VAL A 45 -12.66 1.95 10.99
N VAL A 46 -12.19 1.75 9.75
CA VAL A 46 -12.79 2.43 8.58
C VAL A 46 -14.22 1.94 8.31
N VAL A 47 -14.48 0.64 8.46
CA VAL A 47 -15.85 0.11 8.37
C VAL A 47 -16.73 0.75 9.44
N PHE A 48 -16.24 0.82 10.67
CA PHE A 48 -16.93 1.47 11.78
C PHE A 48 -17.26 2.93 11.46
N GLU A 49 -16.28 3.72 11.00
CA GLU A 49 -16.46 5.12 10.57
C GLU A 49 -17.62 5.29 9.59
N HIS A 50 -17.62 4.52 8.48
CA HIS A 50 -18.67 4.62 7.46
C HIS A 50 -20.02 4.06 7.89
N SER A 51 -20.07 3.40 9.05
CA SER A 51 -21.29 2.90 9.65
C SER A 51 -21.85 3.83 10.72
N LEU A 52 -21.08 4.84 11.17
CA LEU A 52 -21.46 5.73 12.28
C LEU A 52 -22.68 6.57 11.97
N ASP A 53 -22.73 7.19 10.80
CA ASP A 53 -23.84 8.08 10.40
C ASP A 53 -25.20 7.37 10.52
N VAL A 54 -25.19 6.04 10.39
CA VAL A 54 -26.38 5.21 10.25
C VAL A 54 -26.67 4.38 11.50
N LEU A 55 -25.65 3.77 12.11
CA LEU A 55 -25.81 2.93 13.30
C LEU A 55 -25.79 3.73 14.60
N LEU A 56 -24.95 4.76 14.67
CA LEU A 56 -24.61 5.46 15.91
C LEU A 56 -24.42 6.98 15.66
N PRO A 57 -25.44 7.68 15.14
CA PRO A 57 -25.36 9.12 14.85
C PRO A 57 -25.03 9.95 16.09
N GLU A 58 -25.41 9.48 17.29
CA GLU A 58 -25.08 10.13 18.56
C GLU A 58 -23.57 10.08 18.84
N VAL A 59 -22.93 8.94 18.51
CA VAL A 59 -21.48 8.77 18.61
C VAL A 59 -20.78 9.62 17.55
N ARG A 60 -21.32 9.67 16.32
CA ARG A 60 -20.83 10.55 15.25
C ARG A 60 -20.78 12.01 15.72
N ALA A 61 -21.90 12.54 16.20
CA ALA A 61 -22.02 13.92 16.63
C ALA A 61 -21.10 14.27 17.80
N THR A 62 -20.87 13.32 18.72
CA THR A 62 -20.06 13.57 19.92
C THR A 62 -18.56 13.34 19.69
N ALA A 63 -18.19 12.32 18.92
CA ALA A 63 -16.79 11.89 18.79
C ALA A 63 -16.09 12.46 17.55
N SER A 64 -16.76 12.58 16.40
CA SER A 64 -16.15 13.04 15.15
C SER A 64 -15.51 14.44 15.22
N PRO A 65 -16.04 15.42 15.99
CA PRO A 65 -15.35 16.70 16.17
C PRO A 65 -13.98 16.61 16.85
N TRP A 66 -13.70 15.51 17.55
CA TRP A 66 -12.47 15.28 18.32
C TRP A 66 -11.60 14.18 17.73
N PHE A 67 -12.17 13.26 16.94
CA PHE A 67 -11.46 12.12 16.40
C PHE A 67 -12.05 11.64 15.07
N ASP A 68 -11.27 11.75 14.01
CA ASP A 68 -11.62 11.19 12.70
C ASP A 68 -11.17 9.71 12.62
N PHE A 69 -12.12 8.78 12.82
CA PHE A 69 -11.83 7.35 12.78
C PHE A 69 -11.41 6.88 11.38
N GLY A 70 -11.97 7.48 10.33
CA GLY A 70 -11.65 7.16 8.94
C GLY A 70 -10.19 7.46 8.63
N ARG A 71 -9.76 8.69 8.90
CA ARG A 71 -8.38 9.14 8.69
C ARG A 71 -7.42 8.37 9.60
N TYR A 72 -7.77 8.10 10.85
CA TYR A 72 -6.97 7.22 11.69
C TYR A 72 -6.66 5.88 11.00
N GLY A 73 -7.68 5.17 10.52
CA GLY A 73 -7.49 3.87 9.88
C GLY A 73 -6.68 3.98 8.58
N VAL A 74 -6.96 5.00 7.77
CA VAL A 74 -6.25 5.26 6.51
C VAL A 74 -4.76 5.57 6.75
N PHE A 75 -4.41 6.37 7.76
CA PHE A 75 -3.01 6.66 8.09
C PHE A 75 -2.27 5.43 8.63
N VAL A 76 -2.94 4.53 9.38
CA VAL A 76 -2.36 3.22 9.74
C VAL A 76 -2.08 2.39 8.48
N PHE A 77 -2.98 2.37 7.49
CA PHE A 77 -2.73 1.71 6.21
C PHE A 77 -1.52 2.29 5.48
N PHE A 78 -1.40 3.62 5.42
CA PHE A 78 -0.29 4.29 4.76
C PHE A 78 1.05 4.00 5.43
N LEU A 79 1.11 3.99 6.76
CA LEU A 79 2.31 3.58 7.51
C LEU A 79 2.71 2.14 7.19
N VAL A 80 1.75 1.21 7.20
CA VAL A 80 2.00 -0.20 6.86
C VAL A 80 2.45 -0.37 5.40
N SER A 81 1.80 0.32 4.45
CA SER A 81 2.20 0.28 3.03
C SER A 81 3.60 0.86 2.85
N GLY A 82 3.91 1.98 3.50
CA GLY A 82 5.24 2.57 3.54
C GLY A 82 6.33 1.62 4.05
N TYR A 83 6.02 0.85 5.08
CA TYR A 83 6.95 -0.11 5.68
C TYR A 83 7.21 -1.34 4.79
N VAL A 84 6.21 -1.84 4.05
CA VAL A 84 6.30 -3.11 3.30
C VAL A 84 6.70 -2.93 1.83
N VAL A 85 6.24 -1.88 1.18
CA VAL A 85 6.29 -1.77 -0.29
C VAL A 85 7.72 -1.63 -0.82
N PRO A 86 8.57 -0.72 -0.32
CA PRO A 86 9.95 -0.59 -0.80
C PRO A 86 10.78 -1.86 -0.57
N PHE A 87 10.61 -2.50 0.59
CA PHE A 87 11.24 -3.79 0.90
C PHE A 87 10.89 -4.86 -0.14
N SER A 88 9.64 -4.87 -0.62
CA SER A 88 9.21 -5.83 -1.64
C SER A 88 9.87 -5.62 -3.01
N LEU A 89 10.18 -4.36 -3.36
CA LEU A 89 10.86 -3.99 -4.60
C LEU A 89 12.35 -4.36 -4.51
N GLU A 90 13.00 -4.01 -3.41
CA GLU A 90 14.43 -4.28 -3.17
C GLU A 90 14.73 -5.78 -3.11
N ARG A 91 13.90 -6.56 -2.40
CA ARG A 91 14.10 -8.01 -2.27
C ARG A 91 14.06 -8.74 -3.61
N ARG A 92 13.28 -8.24 -4.57
CA ARG A 92 13.15 -8.83 -5.92
C ARG A 92 14.07 -8.20 -6.96
N GLY A 93 14.50 -6.96 -6.74
CA GLY A 93 15.42 -6.23 -7.62
C GLY A 93 14.90 -5.95 -9.03
N SER A 94 13.59 -6.08 -9.28
CA SER A 94 13.01 -5.97 -10.62
C SER A 94 11.70 -5.19 -10.64
N VAL A 95 11.71 -4.07 -11.35
CA VAL A 95 10.57 -3.18 -11.56
C VAL A 95 9.38 -3.93 -12.20
N ARG A 96 9.63 -4.77 -13.21
CA ARG A 96 8.56 -5.58 -13.85
C ARG A 96 7.89 -6.53 -12.86
N HIS A 97 8.67 -7.20 -12.02
CA HIS A 97 8.11 -8.14 -11.03
C HIS A 97 7.34 -7.41 -9.93
N PHE A 98 7.79 -6.21 -9.57
CA PHE A 98 7.09 -5.35 -8.63
C PHE A 98 5.71 -4.94 -9.18
N TRP A 99 5.65 -4.33 -10.37
CA TRP A 99 4.40 -3.87 -10.98
C TRP A 99 3.43 -5.01 -11.26
N ALA A 100 3.90 -6.14 -11.80
CA ALA A 100 3.05 -7.31 -11.97
C ALA A 100 2.48 -7.79 -10.62
N GLY A 101 3.31 -7.84 -9.57
CA GLY A 101 2.85 -8.19 -8.23
C GLY A 101 1.80 -7.24 -7.65
N ARG A 102 1.89 -5.93 -7.96
CA ARG A 102 0.91 -4.92 -7.56
C ARG A 102 -0.37 -5.00 -8.38
N PHE A 103 -0.25 -5.18 -9.69
CA PHE A 103 -1.39 -5.34 -10.60
C PHE A 103 -2.29 -6.50 -10.15
N PHE A 104 -1.73 -7.71 -9.98
CA PHE A 104 -2.47 -8.90 -9.53
C PHE A 104 -2.92 -8.86 -8.07
N ARG A 105 -2.47 -7.87 -7.30
CA ARG A 105 -2.94 -7.63 -5.93
C ARG A 105 -4.11 -6.64 -5.90
N LEU A 106 -4.06 -5.58 -6.71
CA LEU A 106 -4.99 -4.45 -6.63
C LEU A 106 -6.16 -4.58 -7.61
N TYR A 107 -5.88 -4.71 -8.91
CA TYR A 107 -6.91 -4.64 -9.95
C TYR A 107 -8.02 -5.70 -9.83
N PRO A 108 -7.76 -6.98 -9.46
CA PRO A 108 -8.83 -7.97 -9.38
C PRO A 108 -9.95 -7.60 -8.41
N ALA A 109 -9.63 -7.21 -7.17
CA ALA A 109 -10.66 -6.83 -6.20
C ALA A 109 -11.25 -5.45 -6.54
N TRP A 110 -10.46 -4.54 -7.09
CA TRP A 110 -10.95 -3.26 -7.61
C TRP A 110 -11.99 -3.44 -8.74
N CYS A 111 -11.76 -4.38 -9.67
CA CYS A 111 -12.73 -4.70 -10.71
C CYS A 111 -14.03 -5.27 -10.13
N VAL A 112 -13.93 -6.13 -9.10
CA VAL A 112 -15.10 -6.68 -8.41
C VAL A 112 -15.89 -5.59 -7.71
N SER A 113 -15.23 -4.68 -6.98
CA SER A 113 -15.92 -3.57 -6.32
C SER A 113 -16.55 -2.61 -7.34
N LEU A 114 -15.89 -2.33 -8.47
CA LEU A 114 -16.49 -1.51 -9.52
C LEU A 114 -17.70 -2.19 -10.17
N ALA A 115 -17.60 -3.48 -10.49
CA ALA A 115 -18.71 -4.25 -11.05
C ALA A 115 -19.89 -4.31 -10.08
N LEU A 116 -19.62 -4.54 -8.79
CA LEU A 116 -20.65 -4.55 -7.75
C LEU A 116 -21.31 -3.16 -7.61
N ALA A 117 -20.53 -2.08 -7.64
CA ALA A 117 -21.07 -0.72 -7.59
C ALA A 117 -22.00 -0.43 -8.78
N LEU A 118 -21.60 -0.83 -9.99
CA LEU A 118 -22.42 -0.72 -11.20
C LEU A 118 -23.71 -1.54 -11.11
N LEU A 119 -23.62 -2.79 -10.62
CA LEU A 119 -24.78 -3.67 -10.47
C LEU A 119 -25.78 -3.13 -9.44
N LEU A 120 -25.30 -2.70 -8.27
CA LEU A 120 -26.15 -2.11 -7.23
C LEU A 120 -26.80 -0.82 -7.72
N GLY A 121 -26.06 0.02 -8.46
CA GLY A 121 -26.60 1.24 -9.05
C GLY A 121 -27.67 0.95 -10.10
N ALA A 122 -27.42 -0.01 -11.00
CA ALA A 122 -28.40 -0.42 -12.02
C ALA A 122 -29.66 -1.06 -11.42
N ALA A 123 -29.53 -1.72 -10.26
CA ALA A 123 -30.65 -2.29 -9.52
C ALA A 123 -31.41 -1.27 -8.64
N GLY A 124 -30.96 0.00 -8.59
CA GLY A 124 -31.56 1.02 -7.73
C GLY A 124 -31.27 0.84 -6.23
N MET A 125 -30.31 -0.02 -5.88
CA MET A 125 -29.97 -0.39 -4.49
C MET A 125 -28.85 0.46 -3.87
N SER A 126 -28.32 1.41 -4.60
CA SER A 126 -27.31 2.38 -4.16
C SER A 126 -27.60 3.74 -4.77
N TYR A 127 -26.93 4.79 -4.30
CA TYR A 127 -27.01 6.14 -4.90
C TYR A 127 -26.50 6.21 -6.36
N GLY A 128 -26.14 5.06 -6.94
CA GLY A 128 -25.58 4.96 -8.29
C GLY A 128 -24.15 5.48 -8.36
N LEU A 129 -23.61 5.53 -9.58
CA LEU A 129 -22.36 6.24 -9.82
C LEU A 129 -22.60 7.75 -9.79
N PRO A 130 -21.62 8.57 -9.36
CA PRO A 130 -21.71 10.02 -9.50
C PRO A 130 -22.03 10.42 -10.94
N ALA A 131 -23.04 11.28 -11.14
CA ALA A 131 -23.54 11.67 -12.47
C ALA A 131 -22.43 12.22 -13.38
N ALA A 132 -21.47 12.95 -12.82
CA ALA A 132 -20.30 13.49 -13.53
C ALA A 132 -19.42 12.41 -14.21
N LEU A 133 -19.49 11.13 -13.79
CA LEU A 133 -18.81 10.04 -14.49
C LEU A 133 -19.47 9.70 -15.84
N GLY A 134 -20.75 10.01 -16.00
CA GLY A 134 -21.51 9.81 -17.23
C GLY A 134 -21.23 10.89 -18.29
N GLU A 135 -20.71 12.05 -17.91
CA GLU A 135 -20.42 13.14 -18.85
C GLU A 135 -19.31 12.77 -19.85
N ARG A 136 -18.29 12.05 -19.39
CA ARG A 136 -17.15 11.59 -20.21
C ARG A 136 -16.71 10.18 -19.85
N PRO A 137 -17.50 9.14 -20.20
CA PRO A 137 -17.32 7.78 -19.69
C PRO A 137 -15.93 7.20 -19.99
N TRP A 138 -15.38 7.47 -21.18
CA TRP A 138 -14.05 6.98 -21.57
C TRP A 138 -12.92 7.62 -20.73
N ALA A 139 -13.04 8.90 -20.42
CA ALA A 139 -12.03 9.64 -19.66
C ALA A 139 -12.10 9.23 -18.18
N SER A 140 -13.31 9.12 -17.63
CA SER A 140 -13.56 8.59 -16.29
C SER A 140 -13.02 7.15 -16.15
N ALA A 141 -13.29 6.28 -17.12
CA ALA A 141 -12.75 4.92 -17.13
C ALA A 141 -11.22 4.92 -17.17
N LEU A 142 -10.60 5.76 -18.00
CA LEU A 142 -9.14 5.86 -18.09
C LEU A 142 -8.49 6.33 -16.78
N ALA A 143 -9.06 7.34 -16.13
CA ALA A 143 -8.57 7.83 -14.84
C ALA A 143 -8.69 6.77 -13.73
N HIS A 144 -9.77 6.01 -13.73
CA HIS A 144 -9.96 4.90 -12.80
C HIS A 144 -9.01 3.72 -13.09
N MET A 145 -8.75 3.44 -14.38
CA MET A 145 -7.79 2.41 -14.79
C MET A 145 -6.35 2.74 -14.40
N THR A 146 -5.97 4.01 -14.28
CA THR A 146 -4.65 4.38 -13.73
C THR A 146 -4.62 4.36 -12.20
N MET A 147 -5.77 4.21 -11.54
CA MET A 147 -5.99 4.46 -10.11
C MET A 147 -5.64 5.89 -9.68
N LEU A 148 -5.55 6.85 -10.59
CA LEU A 148 -5.21 8.26 -10.29
C LEU A 148 -6.42 9.19 -10.35
N GLN A 149 -7.65 8.65 -10.38
CA GLN A 149 -8.87 9.42 -10.57
C GLN A 149 -9.03 10.58 -9.58
N ASP A 150 -8.67 10.37 -8.31
CA ASP A 150 -8.79 11.42 -7.28
C ASP A 150 -7.81 12.57 -7.50
N LEU A 151 -6.66 12.27 -8.11
CA LEU A 151 -5.60 13.22 -8.44
C LEU A 151 -5.73 13.78 -9.86
N LEU A 152 -6.73 13.34 -10.62
CA LEU A 152 -7.04 13.81 -11.97
C LEU A 152 -8.37 14.59 -11.99
N GLY A 153 -8.88 14.96 -10.80
CA GLY A 153 -10.15 15.66 -10.64
C GLY A 153 -11.39 14.85 -10.98
N VAL A 154 -11.29 13.53 -11.13
CA VAL A 154 -12.42 12.65 -11.45
C VAL A 154 -13.08 12.14 -10.16
N PRO A 155 -14.42 12.23 -10.03
CA PRO A 155 -15.13 11.65 -8.89
C PRO A 155 -14.84 10.15 -8.72
N ASN A 156 -14.82 9.70 -7.47
CA ASN A 156 -14.57 8.28 -7.18
C ASN A 156 -15.84 7.46 -7.43
N ALA A 157 -15.76 6.40 -8.25
CA ALA A 157 -16.87 5.47 -8.48
C ALA A 157 -17.31 4.76 -7.19
N VAL A 158 -16.37 4.47 -6.30
CA VAL A 158 -16.64 4.05 -4.92
C VAL A 158 -15.83 4.99 -4.03
N ASN A 159 -16.47 5.61 -3.03
CA ASN A 159 -15.87 6.69 -2.22
C ASN A 159 -14.42 6.41 -1.82
N VAL A 160 -14.16 5.21 -1.28
CA VAL A 160 -12.86 4.79 -0.73
C VAL A 160 -11.71 4.69 -1.76
N TYR A 161 -11.99 4.80 -3.06
CA TYR A 161 -10.97 4.75 -4.11
C TYR A 161 -9.98 5.92 -4.04
N TRP A 162 -10.31 7.02 -3.37
CA TRP A 162 -9.41 8.17 -3.21
C TRP A 162 -8.04 7.73 -2.64
N THR A 163 -8.03 6.90 -1.61
CA THR A 163 -6.79 6.37 -0.99
C THR A 163 -5.91 5.57 -1.93
N LEU A 164 -6.49 4.89 -2.93
CA LEU A 164 -5.73 4.11 -3.92
C LEU A 164 -4.88 5.02 -4.80
N SER A 165 -5.31 6.26 -5.06
CA SER A 165 -4.55 7.23 -5.85
C SER A 165 -3.25 7.64 -5.16
N TYR A 166 -3.29 7.89 -3.86
CA TYR A 166 -2.09 8.21 -3.07
C TYR A 166 -1.17 6.99 -2.93
N GLU A 167 -1.74 5.79 -2.77
CA GLU A 167 -0.94 4.55 -2.76
C GLU A 167 -0.27 4.30 -4.12
N MET A 168 -0.97 4.54 -5.23
CA MET A 168 -0.42 4.44 -6.59
C MET A 168 0.72 5.43 -6.80
N VAL A 169 0.54 6.70 -6.40
CA VAL A 169 1.60 7.70 -6.46
C VAL A 169 2.81 7.28 -5.64
N PHE A 170 2.61 6.76 -4.43
CA PHE A 170 3.72 6.24 -3.63
C PHE A 170 4.47 5.11 -4.38
N TYR A 171 3.77 4.22 -5.08
CA TYR A 171 4.41 3.17 -5.87
C TYR A 171 5.23 3.73 -7.04
N LEU A 172 4.72 4.79 -7.69
CA LEU A 172 5.42 5.49 -8.76
C LEU A 172 6.70 6.17 -8.25
N LEU A 173 6.62 6.89 -7.12
CA LEU A 173 7.75 7.56 -6.51
C LEU A 173 8.82 6.56 -6.03
N VAL A 174 8.42 5.48 -5.36
CA VAL A 174 9.35 4.42 -4.92
C VAL A 174 10.01 3.74 -6.12
N THR A 175 9.27 3.51 -7.21
CA THR A 175 9.83 2.98 -8.46
C THR A 175 10.85 3.94 -9.06
N ALA A 176 10.52 5.23 -9.18
CA ALA A 176 11.42 6.25 -9.72
C ALA A 176 12.70 6.35 -8.88
N MET A 177 12.59 6.37 -7.54
CA MET A 177 13.73 6.39 -6.63
C MET A 177 14.60 5.14 -6.73
N PHE A 178 13.99 3.96 -6.87
CA PHE A 178 14.72 2.70 -7.03
C PHE A 178 15.52 2.69 -8.33
N VAL A 179 14.90 3.09 -9.44
CA VAL A 179 15.53 3.15 -10.78
C VAL A 179 16.61 4.23 -10.83
N ALA A 180 16.43 5.34 -10.12
CA ALA A 180 17.42 6.41 -9.98
C ALA A 180 18.60 6.04 -9.06
N GLY A 181 18.48 4.97 -8.26
CA GLY A 181 19.51 4.55 -7.31
C GLY A 181 19.50 5.34 -5.99
N VAL A 182 18.45 6.12 -5.72
CA VAL A 182 18.34 6.98 -4.52
C VAL A 182 17.39 6.41 -3.45
N HIS A 183 17.00 5.14 -3.54
CA HIS A 183 16.09 4.45 -2.62
C HIS A 183 16.53 4.49 -1.13
N ARG A 184 17.81 4.73 -0.85
CA ARG A 184 18.31 4.91 0.54
C ARG A 184 18.02 6.29 1.13
N SER A 185 17.46 7.22 0.35
CA SER A 185 17.16 8.58 0.79
C SER A 185 15.75 8.75 1.36
N SER A 186 15.03 7.67 1.67
CA SER A 186 13.62 7.72 2.08
C SER A 186 13.34 8.64 3.27
N ALA A 187 14.24 8.73 4.26
CA ALA A 187 14.08 9.67 5.37
C ALA A 187 14.11 11.14 4.91
N ARG A 188 15.03 11.50 4.00
CA ARG A 188 15.12 12.85 3.41
C ARG A 188 13.92 13.16 2.54
N VAL A 189 13.42 12.19 1.80
CA VAL A 189 12.23 12.34 0.99
C VAL A 189 11.00 12.54 1.87
N ALA A 190 10.85 11.76 2.96
CA ALA A 190 9.78 11.96 3.94
C ALA A 190 9.80 13.38 4.52
N LEU A 191 10.99 13.85 4.94
CA LEU A 191 11.15 15.21 5.46
C LEU A 191 10.83 16.27 4.39
N GLY A 192 11.31 16.09 3.16
CA GLY A 192 11.04 17.00 2.06
C GLY A 192 9.55 17.13 1.76
N PHE A 193 8.80 16.03 1.78
CA PHE A 193 7.34 16.05 1.65
C PHE A 193 6.66 16.70 2.87
N GLY A 194 7.13 16.46 4.09
CA GLY A 194 6.60 17.11 5.29
C GLY A 194 6.81 18.62 5.30
N VAL A 195 8.01 19.09 4.93
CA VAL A 195 8.33 20.51 4.76
C VAL A 195 7.54 21.10 3.58
N GLY A 196 7.42 20.35 2.48
CA GLY A 196 6.58 20.71 1.35
C GLY A 196 5.12 20.92 1.75
N ALA A 197 4.55 20.03 2.58
CA ALA A 197 3.20 20.19 3.12
C ALA A 197 3.05 21.51 3.90
N ALA A 198 4.05 21.83 4.73
CA ALA A 198 4.05 23.02 5.57
C ALA A 198 4.23 24.34 4.79
N ILE A 199 4.89 24.32 3.64
CA ILE A 199 5.22 25.50 2.82
C ILE A 199 4.30 25.61 1.58
N LEU A 200 4.30 24.60 0.71
CA LEU A 200 3.62 24.61 -0.58
C LEU A 200 2.10 24.50 -0.43
N GLY A 201 1.62 23.76 0.57
CA GLY A 201 0.19 23.63 0.84
C GLY A 201 -0.47 24.92 1.32
N VAL A 202 0.32 25.91 1.74
CA VAL A 202 -0.16 27.27 2.08
C VAL A 202 -0.12 28.20 0.86
N ALA A 203 0.75 27.93 -0.11
CA ALA A 203 1.08 28.86 -1.19
C ALA A 203 0.38 28.57 -2.53
N LEU A 204 -0.05 27.33 -2.78
CA LEU A 204 -0.63 26.92 -4.06
C LEU A 204 -2.10 26.50 -3.90
N PRO A 205 -3.04 27.13 -4.65
CA PRO A 205 -4.40 26.63 -4.77
C PRO A 205 -4.41 25.21 -5.35
N SER A 206 -5.05 24.26 -4.67
CA SER A 206 -5.40 22.95 -5.24
C SER A 206 -6.48 23.12 -6.32
N GLY A 207 -6.41 22.34 -7.41
CA GLY A 207 -7.44 22.34 -8.46
C GLY A 207 -7.21 23.31 -9.62
N LEU A 208 -6.00 23.87 -9.74
CA LEU A 208 -5.62 24.74 -10.87
C LEU A 208 -5.67 24.01 -12.23
N LEU A 209 -5.53 22.67 -12.24
CA LEU A 209 -5.51 21.85 -13.45
C LEU A 209 -6.86 21.17 -13.74
N ALA A 210 -7.53 20.60 -12.73
CA ALA A 210 -8.80 19.90 -12.86
C ALA A 210 -9.95 20.77 -13.37
N SER A 211 -9.98 22.04 -12.98
CA SER A 211 -11.03 22.99 -13.40
C SER A 211 -10.98 23.34 -14.89
N ARG A 212 -9.90 23.01 -15.62
CA ARG A 212 -9.72 23.51 -17.00
C ARG A 212 -9.69 22.44 -18.10
N TRP A 213 -9.43 21.15 -17.85
CA TRP A 213 -9.20 20.19 -18.97
C TRP A 213 -9.51 18.69 -18.72
N PRO A 214 -10.72 18.26 -18.33
CA PRO A 214 -10.99 16.93 -17.76
C PRO A 214 -10.97 15.72 -18.73
N GLY A 215 -10.42 15.82 -19.94
CA GLY A 215 -10.28 14.67 -20.87
C GLY A 215 -8.91 14.59 -21.50
N GLY A 216 -8.43 15.73 -22.04
CA GLY A 216 -7.08 15.84 -22.59
C GLY A 216 -5.99 15.66 -21.54
N THR A 217 -6.15 16.20 -20.32
CA THR A 217 -5.17 16.00 -19.23
C THR A 217 -5.12 14.56 -18.76
N ILE A 218 -6.28 13.91 -18.65
CA ILE A 218 -6.36 12.50 -18.27
C ILE A 218 -5.63 11.63 -19.28
N LEU A 219 -5.90 11.85 -20.57
CA LEU A 219 -5.21 11.13 -21.64
C LEU A 219 -3.71 11.42 -21.63
N ALA A 220 -3.31 12.69 -21.56
CA ALA A 220 -1.90 13.10 -21.53
C ALA A 220 -1.17 12.53 -20.31
N ALA A 221 -1.77 12.56 -19.12
CA ALA A 221 -1.24 11.99 -17.89
C ALA A 221 -1.10 10.47 -18.01
N ALA A 222 -2.12 9.78 -18.54
CA ALA A 222 -2.06 8.33 -18.75
C ALA A 222 -0.98 7.94 -19.77
N LEU A 223 -0.86 8.68 -20.88
CA LEU A 223 0.18 8.46 -21.90
C LEU A 223 1.58 8.76 -21.35
N LEU A 224 1.76 9.87 -20.64
CA LEU A 224 3.02 10.24 -20.00
C LEU A 224 3.43 9.20 -18.95
N LEU A 225 2.47 8.71 -18.15
CA LEU A 225 2.68 7.64 -17.19
C LEU A 225 3.14 6.35 -17.88
N ALA A 226 2.41 5.91 -18.91
CA ALA A 226 2.74 4.70 -19.66
C ALA A 226 4.11 4.80 -20.34
N ALA A 227 4.38 5.91 -21.02
CA ALA A 227 5.66 6.17 -21.67
C ALA A 227 6.81 6.25 -20.65
N GLY A 228 6.60 6.93 -19.52
CA GLY A 228 7.59 7.06 -18.45
C GLY A 228 7.93 5.71 -17.80
N LEU A 229 6.92 4.89 -17.51
CA LEU A 229 7.10 3.53 -16.99
C LEU A 229 7.85 2.63 -17.99
N ALA A 230 7.51 2.69 -19.27
CA ALA A 230 8.21 1.97 -20.33
C ALA A 230 9.68 2.41 -20.45
N ALA A 231 9.92 3.73 -20.42
CA ALA A 231 11.24 4.32 -20.49
C ALA A 231 12.14 3.91 -19.30
N MET A 232 11.58 3.73 -18.10
CA MET A 232 12.32 3.25 -16.91
C MET A 232 12.86 1.82 -17.04
N VAL A 233 12.26 0.99 -17.90
CA VAL A 233 12.72 -0.39 -18.16
C VAL A 233 13.81 -0.43 -19.25
N SER A 234 14.05 0.69 -19.95
CA SER A 234 15.04 0.77 -21.02
C SER A 234 16.48 0.55 -20.53
N ARG A 235 17.28 -0.14 -21.36
CA ARG A 235 18.72 -0.32 -21.14
C ARG A 235 19.50 0.99 -21.31
N ARG A 236 19.01 1.92 -22.14
CA ARG A 236 19.66 3.20 -22.43
C ARG A 236 19.53 4.13 -21.21
N ARG A 237 20.66 4.57 -20.67
CA ARG A 237 20.71 5.42 -19.44
C ARG A 237 19.95 6.74 -19.61
N ALA A 238 20.04 7.38 -20.77
CA ALA A 238 19.34 8.63 -21.05
C ALA A 238 17.81 8.44 -21.01
N VAL A 239 17.29 7.45 -21.75
CA VAL A 239 15.85 7.11 -21.77
C VAL A 239 15.35 6.70 -20.38
N ARG A 240 16.15 5.96 -19.63
CA ARG A 240 15.79 5.58 -18.26
C ARG A 240 15.67 6.80 -17.34
N ARG A 241 16.60 7.75 -17.44
CA ARG A 241 16.58 8.99 -16.65
C ARG A 241 15.40 9.89 -17.02
N THR A 242 15.08 10.02 -18.31
CA THR A 242 13.90 10.79 -18.75
C THR A 242 12.62 10.13 -18.26
N GLY A 243 12.53 8.79 -18.27
CA GLY A 243 11.40 8.06 -17.69
C GLY A 243 11.23 8.30 -16.19
N VAL A 244 12.32 8.25 -15.42
CA VAL A 244 12.30 8.59 -13.98
C VAL A 244 11.81 10.02 -13.77
N ALA A 245 12.37 10.99 -14.51
CA ALA A 245 12.01 12.40 -14.37
C ALA A 245 10.55 12.65 -14.73
N ALA A 246 10.05 12.06 -15.82
CA ALA A 246 8.67 12.18 -16.27
C ALA A 246 7.68 11.64 -15.23
N VAL A 247 7.91 10.43 -14.71
CA VAL A 247 7.02 9.82 -13.70
C VAL A 247 7.08 10.58 -12.38
N ALA A 248 8.26 11.00 -11.94
CA ALA A 248 8.39 11.79 -10.71
C ALA A 248 7.72 13.17 -10.86
N ALA A 249 7.92 13.86 -11.98
CA ALA A 249 7.30 15.15 -12.26
C ALA A 249 5.77 15.04 -12.33
N LEU A 250 5.24 14.01 -13.02
CA LEU A 250 3.81 13.74 -13.05
C LEU A 250 3.25 13.50 -11.64
N ALA A 251 3.86 12.58 -10.89
CA ALA A 251 3.43 12.24 -9.53
C ALA A 251 3.43 13.45 -8.58
N LEU A 252 4.51 14.24 -8.60
CA LEU A 252 4.64 15.45 -7.78
C LEU A 252 3.67 16.54 -8.23
N GLY A 253 3.51 16.74 -9.53
CA GLY A 253 2.58 17.72 -10.09
C GLY A 253 1.14 17.43 -9.70
N LEU A 254 0.70 16.17 -9.83
CA LEU A 254 -0.64 15.75 -9.44
C LEU A 254 -0.89 15.91 -7.93
N LEU A 255 0.08 15.56 -7.07
CA LEU A 255 -0.05 15.71 -5.61
C LEU A 255 -0.25 17.15 -5.15
N VAL A 256 0.47 18.09 -5.78
CA VAL A 256 0.50 19.50 -5.36
C VAL A 256 -0.60 20.30 -6.03
N LEU A 257 -0.88 20.05 -7.31
CA LEU A 257 -1.72 20.94 -8.13
C LEU A 257 -3.16 20.45 -8.30
N ASP A 258 -3.43 19.15 -8.11
CA ASP A 258 -4.69 18.55 -8.55
C ASP A 258 -5.36 17.59 -7.54
N SER A 259 -4.83 17.53 -6.32
CA SER A 259 -5.38 16.74 -5.22
C SER A 259 -6.76 17.25 -4.78
N ARG A 260 -7.80 16.41 -4.82
CA ARG A 260 -9.16 16.74 -4.35
C ARG A 260 -9.29 16.94 -2.84
N ILE A 261 -8.41 16.30 -2.05
CA ILE A 261 -8.34 16.47 -0.59
C ILE A 261 -7.39 17.61 -0.17
N GLY A 262 -6.82 18.32 -1.14
CA GLY A 262 -5.85 19.38 -0.89
C GLY A 262 -4.39 18.93 -0.89
N ALA A 263 -3.50 19.89 -1.14
CA ALA A 263 -2.06 19.66 -1.18
C ALA A 263 -1.44 19.36 0.20
N ILE A 264 -1.98 19.95 1.28
CA ILE A 264 -1.48 19.71 2.63
C ILE A 264 -1.69 18.23 3.03
N GLU A 265 -2.93 17.75 2.90
CA GLU A 265 -3.28 16.38 3.27
C GLU A 265 -2.55 15.37 2.38
N SER A 266 -2.48 15.59 1.06
CA SER A 266 -1.76 14.71 0.12
C SER A 266 -0.27 14.60 0.45
N LEU A 267 0.40 15.71 0.74
CA LEU A 267 1.83 15.73 1.08
C LEU A 267 2.07 15.09 2.46
N CYS A 268 1.16 15.26 3.42
CA CYS A 268 1.22 14.57 4.72
C CYS A 268 1.08 13.05 4.58
N ILE A 269 0.18 12.58 3.71
CA ILE A 269 0.02 11.15 3.41
C ILE A 269 1.33 10.58 2.85
N ILE A 270 1.90 11.22 1.81
CA ILE A 270 3.12 10.73 1.17
C ILE A 270 4.32 10.80 2.14
N ALA A 271 4.44 11.87 2.94
CA ALA A 271 5.43 11.97 4.00
C ALA A 271 5.32 10.80 4.99
N THR A 272 4.10 10.48 5.43
CA THR A 272 3.83 9.35 6.34
C THR A 272 4.25 8.01 5.73
N MET A 273 3.95 7.76 4.45
CA MET A 273 4.36 6.53 3.78
C MET A 273 5.88 6.41 3.66
N PHE A 274 6.58 7.49 3.31
CA PHE A 274 8.06 7.48 3.29
C PHE A 274 8.67 7.37 4.69
N ALA A 275 8.00 7.89 5.72
CA ALA A 275 8.44 7.72 7.10
C ALA A 275 8.34 6.24 7.56
N GLY A 276 7.28 5.52 7.17
CA GLY A 276 7.19 4.06 7.33
C GLY A 276 8.33 3.31 6.62
N THR A 277 8.75 3.79 5.44
CA THR A 277 9.95 3.27 4.73
C THR A 277 11.22 3.52 5.52
N ALA A 278 11.37 4.73 6.09
CA ALA A 278 12.53 5.10 6.89
C ALA A 278 12.61 4.26 8.17
N VAL A 279 11.49 4.01 8.86
CA VAL A 279 11.42 3.10 10.01
C VAL A 279 11.94 1.71 9.65
N ARG A 280 11.53 1.16 8.50
CA ARG A 280 12.06 -0.11 8.01
C ARG A 280 13.56 -0.04 7.73
N GLY A 281 14.03 1.04 7.13
CA GLY A 281 15.45 1.27 6.83
C GLY A 281 16.32 1.35 8.09
N ILE A 282 15.80 1.93 9.18
CA ILE A 282 16.45 1.92 10.49
C ILE A 282 16.53 0.49 11.04
N GLN A 283 15.42 -0.24 11.01
CA GLN A 283 15.36 -1.61 11.51
C GLN A 283 16.30 -2.57 10.77
N ASP A 284 16.43 -2.42 9.46
CA ASP A 284 17.33 -3.22 8.63
C ASP A 284 18.79 -2.74 8.69
N GLY A 285 19.12 -1.75 9.55
CA GLY A 285 20.48 -1.24 9.75
C GLY A 285 21.05 -0.40 8.60
N ARG A 286 20.19 0.08 7.68
CA ARG A 286 20.59 0.79 6.46
C ARG A 286 20.67 2.30 6.62
N LEU A 287 19.98 2.84 7.60
CA LEU A 287 19.95 4.26 7.93
C LEU A 287 20.63 4.49 9.27
N ARG A 288 21.36 5.61 9.40
CA ARG A 288 21.91 6.04 10.69
C ARG A 288 20.74 6.36 11.62
N THR A 289 20.72 5.72 12.79
CA THR A 289 19.58 5.69 13.71
C THR A 289 19.15 7.09 14.13
N TRP A 290 20.07 7.93 14.60
CA TRP A 290 19.74 9.24 15.16
C TRP A 290 19.12 10.24 14.16
N PRO A 291 19.75 10.54 13.00
CA PRO A 291 19.14 11.42 12.01
C PRO A 291 17.83 10.86 11.47
N ALA A 292 17.76 9.55 11.24
CA ALA A 292 16.53 8.94 10.71
C ALA A 292 15.40 8.94 11.73
N VAL A 293 15.68 8.72 13.03
CA VAL A 293 14.70 8.84 14.12
C VAL A 293 14.22 10.29 14.25
N ALA A 294 15.12 11.27 14.23
CA ALA A 294 14.72 12.68 14.27
C ALA A 294 13.81 13.05 13.08
N MET A 295 14.17 12.61 11.86
CA MET A 295 13.36 12.87 10.66
C MET A 295 12.01 12.14 10.70
N VAL A 296 11.97 10.90 11.21
CA VAL A 296 10.73 10.15 11.39
C VAL A 296 9.85 10.74 12.49
N ALA A 297 10.42 11.35 13.53
CA ALA A 297 9.68 12.05 14.59
C ALA A 297 9.16 13.43 14.15
N VAL A 298 9.89 14.09 13.24
CA VAL A 298 9.50 15.39 12.67
C VAL A 298 8.33 15.28 11.71
N VAL A 299 8.18 14.15 10.98
CA VAL A 299 7.02 13.93 10.08
C VAL A 299 5.68 14.01 10.82
N PRO A 300 5.40 13.22 11.87
CA PRO A 300 4.16 13.37 12.62
C PRO A 300 4.04 14.75 13.24
N ALA A 301 5.13 15.37 13.72
CA ALA A 301 5.06 16.74 14.24
C ALA A 301 4.58 17.75 13.19
N PHE A 302 5.11 17.69 11.95
CA PHE A 302 4.65 18.56 10.87
C PHE A 302 3.23 18.27 10.44
N THR A 303 2.86 16.98 10.40
CA THR A 303 1.48 16.58 10.14
C THR A 303 0.61 17.22 11.21
N LEU A 304 0.82 16.95 12.51
CA LEU A 304 0.06 17.54 13.61
C LEU A 304 -0.02 19.08 13.57
N VAL A 305 1.10 19.77 13.31
CA VAL A 305 1.12 21.24 13.20
C VAL A 305 0.27 21.73 12.02
N ALA A 306 0.21 21.00 10.91
CA ALA A 306 -0.62 21.38 9.77
C ALA A 306 -2.12 21.37 10.11
N GLY A 307 -2.56 20.51 11.03
CA GLY A 307 -3.96 20.43 11.49
C GLY A 307 -4.30 21.38 12.64
N LEU A 308 -3.32 22.01 13.26
CA LEU A 308 -3.52 23.05 14.29
C LEU A 308 -3.50 24.47 13.72
N ARG A 309 -3.19 24.62 12.43
CA ARG A 309 -3.13 25.93 11.78
C ARG A 309 -4.54 26.39 11.43
N SER A 310 -4.92 27.57 11.93
CA SER A 310 -6.07 28.29 11.41
C SER A 310 -5.88 28.46 9.89
N PRO A 311 -6.84 28.00 9.08
CA PRO A 311 -6.69 28.03 7.64
C PRO A 311 -6.55 29.50 7.20
N THR A 312 -5.50 29.81 6.44
CA THR A 312 -5.33 31.14 5.86
C THR A 312 -6.45 31.39 4.85
N ALA A 313 -6.78 32.65 4.57
CA ALA A 313 -7.79 32.99 3.55
C ALA A 313 -7.46 32.38 2.17
N LEU A 314 -6.17 32.18 1.86
CA LEU A 314 -5.72 31.48 0.65
C LEU A 314 -5.93 29.95 0.75
N ALA A 315 -5.73 29.35 1.94
CA ALA A 315 -5.96 27.94 2.19
C ALA A 315 -7.46 27.57 2.21
N LEU A 316 -8.34 28.45 2.69
CA LEU A 316 -9.81 28.25 2.66
C LEU A 316 -10.35 28.23 1.22
N ASN A 317 -9.76 29.03 0.32
CA ASN A 317 -10.09 29.00 -1.11
C ASN A 317 -9.55 27.74 -1.81
N ALA A 318 -8.53 27.09 -1.25
CA ALA A 318 -7.90 25.89 -1.80
C ALA A 318 -8.49 24.58 -1.23
N ASN A 319 -8.94 24.59 0.02
CA ASN A 319 -9.54 23.48 0.76
C ASN A 319 -10.76 24.01 1.56
N PRO A 320 -11.99 23.70 1.13
CA PRO A 320 -13.18 24.17 1.82
C PRO A 320 -13.38 23.54 3.20
N GLU A 321 -12.76 22.38 3.48
CA GLU A 321 -12.76 21.71 4.78
C GLU A 321 -11.36 21.79 5.41
N PRO A 322 -11.10 22.77 6.31
CA PRO A 322 -9.80 22.93 6.94
C PRO A 322 -9.48 21.78 7.90
N LEU A 323 -8.21 21.38 7.96
CA LEU A 323 -7.74 20.36 8.88
C LEU A 323 -7.92 20.84 10.33
N GLY A 324 -8.54 20.01 11.16
CA GLY A 324 -8.86 20.33 12.55
C GLY A 324 -8.14 19.49 13.61
N PRO A 325 -8.53 19.66 14.88
CA PRO A 325 -8.06 18.84 16.00
C PRO A 325 -8.36 17.35 15.84
N ASP A 326 -9.52 17.01 15.27
CA ASP A 326 -9.96 15.67 14.91
C ASP A 326 -8.94 14.92 14.04
N TRP A 327 -8.46 15.59 13.00
CA TRP A 327 -7.43 15.07 12.10
C TRP A 327 -6.10 14.92 12.82
N THR A 328 -5.73 15.91 13.62
CA THR A 328 -4.46 15.94 14.37
C THR A 328 -4.39 14.74 15.32
N ILE A 329 -5.43 14.54 16.12
CA ILE A 329 -5.51 13.44 17.08
C ILE A 329 -5.55 12.09 16.34
N ALA A 330 -6.30 11.98 15.25
CA ALA A 330 -6.37 10.77 14.43
C ALA A 330 -5.00 10.35 13.87
N VAL A 331 -4.24 11.29 13.29
CA VAL A 331 -2.90 11.00 12.76
C VAL A 331 -1.92 10.65 13.88
N GLY A 332 -1.96 11.39 15.00
CA GLY A 332 -1.15 11.07 16.17
C GLY A 332 -1.42 9.66 16.69
N ALA A 333 -2.68 9.28 16.81
CA ALA A 333 -3.10 7.95 17.22
C ALA A 333 -2.67 6.86 16.21
N ALA A 334 -2.71 7.14 14.90
CA ALA A 334 -2.25 6.21 13.87
C ALA A 334 -0.74 5.92 14.01
N TRP A 335 0.06 6.96 14.26
CA TRP A 335 1.48 6.83 14.55
C TRP A 335 1.76 6.04 15.82
N LEU A 336 1.08 6.35 16.92
CA LEU A 336 1.20 5.60 18.18
C LEU A 336 0.83 4.12 17.99
N THR A 337 -0.24 3.86 17.24
CA THR A 337 -0.68 2.49 16.91
C THR A 337 0.39 1.74 16.12
N PHE A 338 0.96 2.37 15.09
CA PHE A 338 2.01 1.76 14.28
C PHE A 338 3.29 1.48 15.09
N LEU A 339 3.73 2.44 15.92
CA LEU A 339 4.89 2.28 16.79
C LEU A 339 4.65 1.24 17.88
N GLY A 340 3.45 1.17 18.44
CA GLY A 340 3.03 0.12 19.36
C GLY A 340 3.06 -1.27 18.70
N GLY A 341 2.52 -1.40 17.50
CA GLY A 341 2.61 -2.63 16.70
C GLY A 341 4.06 -3.02 16.40
N LEU A 342 4.92 -2.03 16.09
CA LEU A 342 6.35 -2.24 15.87
C LEU A 342 7.06 -2.70 17.16
N ALA A 343 6.72 -2.15 18.32
CA ALA A 343 7.25 -2.59 19.61
C ALA A 343 6.84 -4.04 19.93
N LEU A 344 5.60 -4.40 19.59
CA LEU A 344 5.04 -5.74 19.79
C LEU A 344 5.35 -6.73 18.66
N ARG A 345 6.18 -6.37 17.67
CA ARG A 345 6.45 -7.17 16.45
C ARG A 345 6.90 -8.61 16.66
N ASN A 346 7.47 -8.92 17.82
CA ASN A 346 7.98 -10.24 18.18
C ASN A 346 7.00 -11.05 19.04
N ARG A 347 5.83 -10.50 19.36
CA ARG A 347 4.76 -11.17 20.11
C ARG A 347 3.76 -11.82 19.14
N PRO A 348 3.12 -12.94 19.52
CA PRO A 348 2.04 -13.50 18.74
C PRO A 348 0.86 -12.54 18.71
N MET A 349 0.19 -12.44 17.57
CA MET A 349 -0.96 -11.54 17.38
C MET A 349 -2.29 -12.31 17.42
N PRO A 350 -3.38 -11.68 17.85
CA PRO A 350 -4.70 -12.31 17.84
C PRO A 350 -5.08 -12.81 16.45
N ARG A 351 -5.46 -14.09 16.33
CA ARG A 351 -5.72 -14.74 15.04
C ARG A 351 -6.82 -14.05 14.24
N ALA A 352 -7.87 -13.58 14.90
CA ALA A 352 -8.97 -12.86 14.26
C ALA A 352 -8.49 -11.55 13.62
N LEU A 353 -7.61 -10.82 14.31
CA LEU A 353 -7.07 -9.54 13.82
C LEU A 353 -6.07 -9.74 12.67
N VAL A 354 -5.24 -10.78 12.76
CA VAL A 354 -4.38 -11.19 11.64
C VAL A 354 -5.23 -11.58 10.44
N TRP A 355 -6.30 -12.35 10.65
CA TRP A 355 -7.21 -12.79 9.59
C TRP A 355 -7.95 -11.63 8.92
N SER A 356 -8.49 -10.67 9.69
CA SER A 356 -9.10 -9.47 9.11
C SER A 356 -8.06 -8.66 8.32
N GLY A 357 -6.80 -8.67 8.76
CA GLY A 357 -5.65 -8.18 8.01
C GLY A 357 -5.40 -8.85 6.66
N LEU A 358 -5.64 -10.17 6.57
CA LEU A 358 -5.48 -10.93 5.34
C LEU A 358 -6.49 -10.53 4.28
N VAL A 359 -7.74 -10.35 4.71
CA VAL A 359 -8.86 -9.97 3.85
C VAL A 359 -9.03 -8.45 3.75
N SER A 360 -8.11 -7.68 4.33
CA SER A 360 -8.31 -6.24 4.58
C SER A 360 -8.47 -5.42 3.31
N TYR A 361 -7.94 -5.89 2.17
CA TYR A 361 -8.09 -5.18 0.90
C TYR A 361 -9.52 -5.31 0.36
N SER A 362 -10.05 -6.54 0.22
CA SER A 362 -11.47 -6.75 -0.11
C SER A 362 -12.39 -6.11 0.93
N LEU A 363 -12.07 -6.20 2.22
CA LEU A 363 -12.83 -5.58 3.30
C LEU A 363 -12.95 -4.07 3.10
N TYR A 364 -11.83 -3.41 2.81
CA TYR A 364 -11.79 -1.98 2.55
C TYR A 364 -12.55 -1.59 1.28
N LEU A 365 -12.47 -2.35 0.19
CA LEU A 365 -13.14 -1.97 -1.07
C LEU A 365 -14.64 -2.24 -1.08
N LEU A 366 -15.09 -3.33 -0.43
CA LEU A 366 -16.47 -3.78 -0.53
C LEU A 366 -17.37 -3.18 0.54
N HIS A 367 -16.84 -2.72 1.68
CA HIS A 367 -17.69 -2.25 2.78
C HIS A 367 -18.66 -1.13 2.40
N PRO A 368 -18.31 -0.09 1.61
CA PRO A 368 -19.27 0.98 1.30
C PRO A 368 -20.44 0.47 0.47
N LEU A 369 -20.22 -0.58 -0.33
CA LEU A 369 -21.22 -1.20 -1.20
C LEU A 369 -22.14 -2.11 -0.39
N VAL A 370 -21.58 -2.87 0.55
CA VAL A 370 -22.35 -3.73 1.46
C VAL A 370 -23.18 -2.89 2.42
N ILE A 371 -22.61 -1.79 2.96
CA ILE A 371 -23.32 -0.79 3.76
C ILE A 371 -24.54 -0.28 2.99
N GLN A 372 -24.35 0.24 1.76
CA GLN A 372 -25.45 0.74 0.95
C GLN A 372 -26.52 -0.32 0.65
N ALA A 373 -26.12 -1.54 0.28
CA ALA A 373 -27.05 -2.62 -0.01
C ALA A 373 -27.89 -3.03 1.21
N ILE A 374 -27.28 -3.10 2.40
CA ILE A 374 -27.99 -3.39 3.65
C ILE A 374 -28.98 -2.28 3.97
N TRP A 375 -28.58 -1.03 3.83
CA TRP A 375 -29.45 0.10 4.15
C TRP A 375 -30.60 0.26 3.19
N HIS A 376 -30.37 -0.02 1.91
CA HIS A 376 -31.45 -0.13 0.95
C HIS A 376 -32.44 -1.23 1.33
N ALA A 377 -31.95 -2.43 1.71
CA ALA A 377 -32.79 -3.54 2.12
C ALA A 377 -33.56 -3.29 3.44
N ALA A 378 -33.02 -2.45 4.33
CA ALA A 378 -33.68 -2.06 5.57
C ALA A 378 -34.92 -1.17 5.35
N GLY A 379 -35.05 -0.53 4.18
CA GLY A 379 -36.26 0.19 3.73
C GLY A 379 -36.65 1.42 4.58
N ARG A 380 -35.82 1.84 5.53
CA ARG A 380 -35.99 3.02 6.40
C ARG A 380 -34.67 3.73 6.57
N ASP A 381 -34.72 5.03 6.85
CA ASP A 381 -33.55 5.74 7.37
C ASP A 381 -33.21 5.13 8.74
N PRO A 382 -32.04 4.49 8.90
CA PRO A 382 -31.77 3.71 10.11
C PRO A 382 -31.57 4.56 11.36
N GLY A 383 -31.34 5.87 11.19
CA GLY A 383 -31.29 6.82 12.31
C GLY A 383 -32.60 6.87 13.11
N ASP A 384 -33.74 6.58 12.47
CA ASP A 384 -35.06 6.59 13.10
C ASP A 384 -35.41 5.27 13.80
N LEU A 385 -34.56 4.24 13.67
CA LEU A 385 -34.80 2.93 14.26
C LEU A 385 -34.45 2.91 15.76
N PRO A 386 -35.22 2.18 16.60
CA PRO A 386 -34.85 1.89 17.98
C PRO A 386 -33.42 1.34 18.08
N GLY A 387 -32.69 1.70 19.14
CA GLY A 387 -31.29 1.32 19.33
C GLY A 387 -31.02 -0.18 19.26
N GLU A 388 -31.94 -1.01 19.76
CA GLU A 388 -31.84 -2.47 19.68
C GLU A 388 -31.84 -2.98 18.24
N ILE A 389 -32.68 -2.40 17.39
CA ILE A 389 -32.77 -2.74 15.97
C ILE A 389 -31.51 -2.27 15.24
N ARG A 390 -30.99 -1.09 15.58
CA ARG A 390 -29.69 -0.61 15.06
C ARG A 390 -28.56 -1.56 15.43
N LEU A 391 -28.51 -2.09 16.65
CA LEU A 391 -27.50 -3.08 17.05
C LEU A 391 -27.59 -4.39 16.25
N ILE A 392 -28.80 -4.89 16.00
CA ILE A 392 -29.00 -6.08 15.15
C ILE A 392 -28.47 -5.82 13.74
N TRP A 393 -28.83 -4.70 13.13
CA TRP A 393 -28.30 -4.32 11.81
C TRP A 393 -26.79 -4.11 11.82
N GLY A 394 -26.21 -3.60 12.90
CA GLY A 394 -24.77 -3.50 13.08
C GLY A 394 -24.09 -4.88 13.07
N ALA A 395 -24.66 -5.86 13.76
CA ALA A 395 -24.15 -7.24 13.74
C ALA A 395 -24.28 -7.87 12.34
N VAL A 396 -25.43 -7.69 11.68
CA VAL A 396 -25.65 -8.14 10.29
C VAL A 396 -24.62 -7.50 9.36
N LEU A 397 -24.36 -6.21 9.50
CA LEU A 397 -23.39 -5.47 8.70
C LEU A 397 -21.98 -6.03 8.85
N VAL A 398 -21.50 -6.22 10.09
CA VAL A 398 -20.16 -6.77 10.34
C VAL A 398 -20.03 -8.17 9.72
N VAL A 399 -21.03 -9.03 9.91
CA VAL A 399 -21.02 -10.39 9.33
C VAL A 399 -21.03 -10.34 7.80
N ALA A 400 -21.88 -9.51 7.20
CA ALA A 400 -22.00 -9.38 5.75
C ALA A 400 -20.71 -8.83 5.12
N VAL A 401 -20.14 -7.78 5.73
CA VAL A 401 -18.91 -7.14 5.25
C VAL A 401 -17.71 -8.09 5.36
N LEU A 402 -17.55 -8.80 6.48
CA LEU A 402 -16.50 -9.81 6.65
C LEU A 402 -16.71 -11.02 5.71
N GLY A 403 -17.96 -11.44 5.52
CA GLY A 403 -18.33 -12.51 4.60
C GLY A 403 -18.00 -12.18 3.15
N ALA A 404 -18.43 -11.02 2.67
CA ALA A 404 -18.11 -10.51 1.34
C ALA A 404 -16.60 -10.39 1.12
N ALA A 405 -15.88 -9.84 2.11
CA ALA A 405 -14.43 -9.74 2.07
C ALA A 405 -13.75 -11.11 2.01
N ALA A 406 -14.21 -12.09 2.78
CA ALA A 406 -13.68 -13.44 2.79
C ALA A 406 -13.89 -14.16 1.45
N VAL A 407 -15.07 -14.02 0.85
CA VAL A 407 -15.42 -14.57 -0.46
C VAL A 407 -14.53 -13.95 -1.55
N ALA A 408 -14.47 -12.63 -1.64
CA ALA A 408 -13.64 -11.93 -2.62
C ALA A 408 -12.16 -12.25 -2.45
N HIS A 409 -11.65 -12.28 -1.21
CA HIS A 409 -10.27 -12.66 -0.95
C HIS A 409 -9.97 -14.11 -1.37
N ARG A 410 -10.88 -15.05 -1.11
CA ARG A 410 -10.69 -16.47 -1.43
C ARG A 410 -10.76 -16.76 -2.93
N TYR A 411 -11.74 -16.20 -3.61
CA TYR A 411 -12.08 -16.56 -4.99
C TYR A 411 -11.52 -15.59 -6.03
N VAL A 412 -11.11 -14.39 -5.63
CA VAL A 412 -10.60 -13.37 -6.55
C VAL A 412 -9.16 -13.01 -6.23
N GLU A 413 -8.87 -12.54 -5.03
CA GLU A 413 -7.52 -12.09 -4.68
C GLU A 413 -6.49 -13.22 -4.71
N ILE A 414 -6.75 -14.33 -3.99
CA ILE A 414 -5.79 -15.45 -3.90
C ILE A 414 -5.49 -16.03 -5.29
N PRO A 415 -6.48 -16.36 -6.14
CA PRO A 415 -6.23 -16.88 -7.49
C PRO A 415 -5.46 -15.90 -8.35
N ALA A 416 -5.82 -14.61 -8.35
CA ALA A 416 -5.12 -13.59 -9.14
C ALA A 416 -3.67 -13.41 -8.68
N GLN A 417 -3.41 -13.37 -7.37
CA GLN A 417 -2.05 -13.30 -6.85
C GLN A 417 -1.24 -14.58 -7.18
N ARG A 418 -1.87 -15.76 -7.18
CA ARG A 418 -1.23 -17.01 -7.64
C ARG A 418 -0.86 -16.95 -9.11
N LEU A 419 -1.77 -16.46 -9.96
CA LEU A 419 -1.52 -16.25 -11.38
C LEU A 419 -0.35 -15.28 -11.60
N GLY A 420 -0.35 -14.13 -10.91
CA GLY A 420 0.76 -13.18 -10.98
C GLY A 420 2.10 -13.77 -10.56
N ARG A 421 2.12 -14.61 -9.52
CA ARG A 421 3.34 -15.34 -9.12
C ARG A 421 3.81 -16.33 -10.18
N ARG A 422 2.89 -17.03 -10.88
CA ARG A 422 3.23 -17.95 -11.97
C ARG A 422 3.80 -17.22 -13.18
N LEU A 423 3.18 -16.10 -13.58
CA LEU A 423 3.60 -15.30 -14.74
C LEU A 423 4.94 -14.57 -14.53
N THR A 424 5.30 -14.31 -13.26
CA THR A 424 6.56 -13.64 -12.90
C THR A 424 7.62 -14.61 -12.37
N ALA A 425 7.32 -15.91 -12.26
CA ALA A 425 8.34 -16.89 -11.93
C ALA A 425 9.30 -17.00 -13.12
N ARG A 426 10.57 -16.62 -12.93
CA ARG A 426 11.61 -16.93 -13.91
C ARG A 426 11.61 -18.44 -14.13
N ARG A 427 11.55 -18.90 -15.39
CA ARG A 427 11.93 -20.28 -15.72
C ARG A 427 13.34 -20.48 -15.16
N ARG A 428 13.49 -21.36 -14.17
CA ARG A 428 14.83 -21.87 -13.84
C ARG A 428 15.39 -22.47 -15.14
N PRO A 429 16.67 -22.22 -15.49
CA PRO A 429 17.31 -23.00 -16.55
C PRO A 429 17.09 -24.48 -16.24
N ARG A 430 16.70 -25.28 -17.25
CA ARG A 430 16.67 -26.73 -17.07
C ARG A 430 18.09 -27.16 -16.68
N ALA A 431 18.21 -28.12 -15.77
CA ALA A 431 19.51 -28.62 -15.30
C ALA A 431 20.41 -29.12 -16.45
N ASP A 432 19.83 -29.36 -17.63
CA ASP A 432 20.51 -29.79 -18.85
C ASP A 432 21.27 -28.67 -19.58
N GLU A 433 21.09 -27.39 -19.22
CA GLU A 433 21.81 -26.24 -19.81
C GLU A 433 23.04 -25.80 -18.99
N ILE A 434 23.34 -26.47 -17.87
CA ILE A 434 24.60 -26.26 -17.16
C ILE A 434 25.69 -27.02 -17.93
N PRO A 435 26.69 -26.35 -18.55
CA PRO A 435 27.81 -27.06 -19.14
C PRO A 435 28.43 -27.91 -18.04
N ARG A 436 28.42 -29.24 -18.19
CA ARG A 436 29.12 -30.13 -17.28
C ARG A 436 30.58 -29.66 -17.27
N ARG A 437 31.05 -29.14 -16.13
CA ARG A 437 32.49 -28.95 -15.93
C ARG A 437 33.13 -30.32 -16.12
N ASP A 438 33.93 -30.43 -17.17
CA ASP A 438 34.76 -31.59 -17.42
C ASP A 438 35.71 -31.76 -16.22
N PRO A 439 35.66 -32.88 -15.48
CA PRO A 439 36.51 -33.09 -14.30
C PRO A 439 38.02 -33.15 -14.58
N GLY A 440 38.44 -33.06 -15.85
CA GLY A 440 39.83 -33.29 -16.28
C GLY A 440 40.71 -32.05 -16.51
N ARG A 441 40.23 -30.81 -16.34
CA ARG A 441 41.07 -29.60 -16.50
C ARG A 441 41.32 -28.90 -15.17
N ASP A 442 42.42 -29.30 -14.53
CA ASP A 442 43.04 -28.57 -13.44
C ASP A 442 43.68 -27.27 -13.98
N PRO A 443 43.32 -26.07 -13.48
CA PRO A 443 43.93 -24.80 -13.91
C PRO A 443 45.39 -24.59 -13.44
N GLY A 444 45.98 -25.57 -12.76
CA GLY A 444 47.24 -25.41 -12.03
C GLY A 444 48.55 -25.62 -12.78
N ASN A 445 48.59 -25.89 -14.09
CA ASN A 445 49.84 -26.33 -14.76
C ASN A 445 50.21 -25.60 -16.07
N GLU A 446 49.71 -24.39 -16.33
CA GLU A 446 50.09 -23.61 -17.54
C GLU A 446 51.14 -22.52 -17.31
N SER A 447 51.69 -22.36 -16.10
CA SER A 447 52.65 -21.27 -15.81
C SER A 447 54.14 -21.66 -15.87
N VAL A 448 54.51 -22.82 -16.42
CA VAL A 448 55.94 -23.18 -16.61
C VAL A 448 56.11 -23.90 -17.95
N ARG A 449 56.21 -23.14 -19.06
CA ARG A 449 56.87 -23.54 -20.33
C ARG A 449 56.65 -22.49 -21.43
N VAL A 450 57.10 -21.26 -21.24
CA VAL A 450 57.51 -20.38 -22.35
C VAL A 450 58.60 -19.44 -21.82
N LEU A 451 59.85 -19.90 -21.88
CA LEU A 451 61.07 -19.09 -21.95
C LEU A 451 62.22 -20.07 -22.26
N ALA A 452 62.33 -20.41 -23.54
CA ALA A 452 63.52 -20.90 -24.22
C ALA A 452 63.34 -20.62 -25.71
#